data_AF-A0A3D1ISI8-F1
#
_entry.id   AF-A0A3D1ISI8-F1
#
_cell.length_a   1.000
_cell.length_b   1.000
_cell.length_c   1.000
_cell.angle_alpha   90.00
_cell.angle_beta   90.00
_cell.angle_gamma   90.00
#
_symmetry.space_group_name_H-M   'P 1'
#
loop_
_entity.id
_entity.type
_entity.pdbx_description
1 polymer ?
#
loop_
_entity_poly.entity_id
_entity_poly.type
_entity_poly.pdbx_seq_one_letter_code
_entity_poly.pdbx_strand_id
1 'polypeptide(L)'
;MKFTPSSPKSVATSRRSFLKTSAALGAAAALPSFSMRAAANKNSVVRMLHIGVGGIGGMQRGQLKNHKKVEFAFLCDVDSNPLK
;
A
#
# COMPACT_ATOMS: atom_id res chain seq x y z
N MET A 1 5.43 -33.50 -56.68
CA MET A 1 4.81 -32.59 -55.68
C MET A 1 5.92 -31.69 -55.14
N LYS A 2 5.89 -30.38 -55.39
CA LYS A 2 6.94 -29.45 -54.93
C LYS A 2 6.48 -28.81 -53.62
N PHE A 3 7.25 -29.05 -52.55
CA PHE A 3 7.06 -28.43 -51.24
C PHE A 3 7.73 -27.06 -51.26
N THR A 4 6.99 -25.98 -51.03
CA THR A 4 7.55 -24.63 -50.82
C THR A 4 7.57 -24.33 -49.32
N PRO A 5 8.73 -24.05 -48.72
CA PRO A 5 8.77 -23.63 -47.32
C PRO A 5 8.29 -22.18 -47.21
N SER A 6 7.24 -21.93 -46.43
CA SER A 6 6.79 -20.58 -46.12
C SER A 6 7.77 -19.91 -45.17
N SER A 7 8.44 -18.85 -45.63
CA SER A 7 9.33 -18.02 -44.83
C SER A 7 8.57 -17.37 -43.65
N PRO A 8 9.07 -17.45 -42.40
CA PRO A 8 8.41 -16.83 -41.26
C PRO A 8 8.46 -15.31 -41.41
N LYS A 9 7.28 -14.67 -41.50
CA LYS A 9 7.18 -13.21 -41.51
C LYS A 9 7.66 -12.67 -40.17
N SER A 10 8.83 -12.03 -40.16
CA SER A 10 9.29 -11.20 -39.04
C SER A 10 8.27 -10.09 -38.80
N VAL A 11 7.60 -10.11 -37.64
CA VAL A 11 6.68 -9.03 -37.24
C VAL A 11 7.54 -7.83 -36.83
N ALA A 12 7.77 -6.93 -37.77
CA ALA A 12 8.49 -5.69 -37.50
C ALA A 12 7.72 -4.87 -36.44
N THR A 13 8.35 -4.68 -35.27
CA THR A 13 7.75 -3.89 -34.19
C THR A 13 7.79 -2.41 -34.56
N SER A 14 6.63 -1.81 -34.80
CA SER A 14 6.52 -0.36 -35.03
C SER A 14 6.82 0.42 -33.75
N ARG A 15 7.41 1.62 -33.88
CA ARG A 15 7.57 2.60 -32.77
C ARG A 15 6.28 2.79 -31.97
N ARG A 16 5.13 2.84 -32.65
CA ARG A 16 3.81 2.98 -32.00
C ARG A 16 3.46 1.74 -31.16
N SER A 17 3.78 0.54 -31.65
CA SER A 17 3.55 -0.70 -30.91
C SER A 17 4.46 -0.77 -29.68
N PHE A 18 5.73 -0.40 -29.85
CA PHE A 18 6.70 -0.34 -28.75
C PHE A 18 6.24 0.61 -27.63
N LEU A 19 5.81 1.83 -27.98
CA LEU A 19 5.32 2.81 -26.99
C LEU A 19 4.07 2.31 -26.27
N LYS A 20 3.11 1.70 -26.99
CA LYS A 20 1.90 1.14 -26.39
C LYS A 20 2.23 0.01 -25.40
N THR A 21 3.06 -0.94 -25.82
CA THR A 21 3.46 -2.08 -24.98
C THR A 21 4.26 -1.63 -23.77
N SER A 22 5.23 -0.72 -23.95
CA SER A 22 6.05 -0.20 -22.86
C SER A 22 5.24 0.61 -21.86
N ALA A 23 4.31 1.45 -22.33
CA ALA A 23 3.40 2.20 -21.46
C ALA A 23 2.47 1.26 -20.67
N ALA A 24 1.91 0.24 -21.32
CA ALA A 24 1.05 -0.75 -20.64
C ALA A 24 1.84 -1.54 -19.58
N LEU A 25 3.06 -1.98 -19.90
CA LEU A 25 3.91 -2.72 -18.97
C LEU A 25 4.38 -1.84 -17.81
N GLY A 26 4.79 -0.60 -18.09
CA GLY A 26 5.17 0.37 -17.07
C GLY A 26 4.01 0.71 -16.12
N ALA A 27 2.80 0.89 -16.66
CA ALA A 27 1.60 1.08 -15.86
C ALA A 27 1.30 -0.15 -14.98
N ALA A 28 1.41 -1.36 -15.52
CA ALA A 28 1.21 -2.59 -14.76
C ALA A 28 2.26 -2.78 -13.66
N ALA A 29 3.52 -2.44 -13.92
CA ALA A 29 4.61 -2.52 -12.95
C ALA A 29 4.49 -1.48 -11.82
N ALA A 30 3.88 -0.32 -12.09
CA ALA A 30 3.63 0.71 -11.09
C ALA A 30 2.44 0.40 -10.17
N LEU A 31 1.56 -0.54 -10.54
CA LEU A 31 0.45 -0.94 -9.69
C LEU A 31 0.95 -1.80 -8.52
N PRO A 32 0.41 -1.60 -7.30
CA PRO A 32 0.69 -2.50 -6.19
C PRO A 32 0.29 -3.92 -6.56
N SER A 33 1.21 -4.87 -6.42
CA SER A 33 0.97 -6.28 -6.73
C SER A 33 -0.23 -6.82 -5.95
N PHE A 34 -0.90 -7.83 -6.52
CA PHE A 34 -1.97 -8.52 -5.80
C PHE A 34 -1.47 -9.06 -4.46
N SER A 35 -0.23 -9.56 -4.39
CA SER A 35 0.40 -10.00 -3.14
C SER A 35 0.61 -8.88 -2.12
N MET A 36 0.95 -7.66 -2.53
CA MET A 36 1.02 -6.49 -1.62
C MET A 36 -0.37 -6.08 -1.12
N ARG A 37 -1.38 -6.10 -1.99
CA ARG A 37 -2.76 -5.77 -1.60
C ARG A 37 -3.39 -6.85 -0.71
N ALA A 38 -3.07 -8.11 -1.00
CA ALA A 38 -3.50 -9.29 -0.26
C ALA A 38 -2.60 -9.59 0.94
N ALA A 39 -1.50 -8.85 1.13
CA ALA A 39 -0.73 -8.89 2.35
C ALA A 39 -1.66 -8.37 3.47
N ALA A 40 -2.34 -9.32 4.12
CA ALA A 40 -3.00 -9.08 5.38
C ALA A 40 -1.96 -8.44 6.30
N ASN A 41 -2.28 -7.27 6.84
CA ASN A 41 -1.43 -6.60 7.80
C ASN A 41 -1.11 -7.59 8.93
N LYS A 42 0.11 -8.15 8.93
CA LYS A 42 0.58 -9.10 9.95
C LYS A 42 0.50 -8.49 11.35
N ASN A 43 0.49 -7.16 11.42
CA ASN A 43 0.30 -6.37 12.62
C ASN A 43 -1.08 -5.70 12.59
N SER A 44 -2.14 -6.51 12.70
CA SER A 44 -3.55 -6.12 12.54
C SER A 44 -4.02 -5.00 13.49
N VAL A 45 -3.20 -4.68 14.49
CA VAL A 45 -3.41 -3.63 15.50
C VAL A 45 -2.20 -2.71 15.53
N VAL A 46 -2.44 -1.40 15.47
CA VAL A 46 -1.41 -0.39 15.71
C VAL A 46 -1.29 -0.19 17.22
N ARG A 47 -0.16 -0.64 17.78
CA ARG A 47 0.19 -0.42 19.19
C ARG A 47 1.01 0.86 19.31
N MET A 48 0.49 1.85 20.03
CA MET A 48 1.13 3.16 20.17
C MET A 48 1.43 3.52 21.63
N LEU A 49 2.55 4.24 21.81
CA LEU A 49 2.80 5.11 22.96
C LEU A 49 2.32 6.51 22.57
N HIS A 50 1.43 7.09 23.36
CA HIS A 50 0.89 8.43 23.12
C HIS A 50 1.48 9.41 24.13
N ILE A 51 2.27 10.37 23.68
CA ILE A 51 2.94 11.39 24.51
C ILE A 51 2.21 12.72 24.31
N GLY A 52 1.87 13.40 25.40
CA GLY A 52 1.05 14.61 25.39
C GLY A 52 -0.41 14.26 25.09
N VAL A 53 -1.12 13.71 26.09
CA VAL A 53 -2.48 13.18 25.94
C VAL A 53 -3.56 14.11 26.48
N GLY A 54 -3.20 15.32 26.93
CA GLY A 54 -4.11 16.44 27.15
C GLY A 54 -4.59 17.10 25.84
N GLY A 55 -5.51 18.07 25.93
CA GLY A 55 -5.95 18.93 24.82
C GLY A 55 -6.23 18.18 23.50
N ILE A 56 -5.44 18.47 22.46
CA ILE A 56 -5.53 17.84 21.14
C ILE A 56 -5.22 16.34 21.20
N GLY A 57 -4.22 15.91 21.99
CA GLY A 57 -3.93 14.49 22.19
C GLY A 57 -5.12 13.76 22.83
N GLY A 58 -5.82 14.41 23.76
CA GLY A 58 -7.05 13.90 24.36
C GLY A 58 -8.18 13.76 23.34
N MET A 59 -8.36 14.77 22.47
CA MET A 59 -9.32 14.74 21.36
C MET A 59 -9.03 13.58 20.40
N GLN A 60 -7.77 13.43 19.98
CA GLN A 60 -7.33 12.35 19.08
C GLN A 60 -7.53 10.97 19.72
N ARG A 61 -7.19 10.83 21.01
CA ARG A 61 -7.47 9.61 21.78
C ARG A 61 -8.97 9.33 21.84
N GLY A 62 -9.80 10.34 22.03
CA GLY A 62 -11.27 10.21 22.02
C GLY A 62 -11.83 9.61 20.72
N GLN A 63 -11.25 9.97 19.58
CA GLN A 63 -11.63 9.42 18.27
C GLN A 63 -11.12 7.98 18.06
N LEU A 64 -9.95 7.66 18.59
CA LEU A 64 -9.27 6.39 18.32
C LEU A 64 -9.50 5.31 19.38
N LYS A 65 -9.91 5.65 20.61
CA LYS A 65 -10.03 4.70 21.74
C LYS A 65 -10.97 3.53 21.49
N ASN A 66 -11.96 3.69 20.61
CA ASN A 66 -12.93 2.66 20.28
C ASN A 66 -12.61 1.95 18.95
N HIS A 67 -11.49 2.27 18.31
CA HIS A 67 -11.16 1.71 17.00
C HIS A 67 -10.55 0.31 17.16
N LYS A 68 -11.15 -0.71 16.53
CA LYS A 68 -10.80 -2.14 16.69
C LYS A 68 -9.36 -2.52 16.33
N LYS A 69 -8.63 -1.64 15.63
CA LYS A 69 -7.25 -1.87 15.18
C LYS A 69 -6.24 -0.93 15.85
N VAL A 70 -6.60 -0.37 16.99
CA VAL A 70 -5.75 0.56 17.74
C VAL A 70 -5.64 0.08 19.17
N GLU A 71 -4.41 0.04 19.68
CA GLU A 71 -4.09 -0.26 21.07
C GLU A 71 -3.19 0.86 21.60
N PHE A 72 -3.63 1.53 22.66
CA PHE A 72 -2.80 2.46 23.41
C PHE A 72 -2.03 1.65 24.47
N ALA A 73 -0.78 1.29 24.18
CA ALA A 73 0.03 0.50 25.13
C ALA A 73 0.56 1.36 26.28
N PHE A 74 0.86 2.63 26.01
CA PHE A 74 1.40 3.55 26.99
C PHE A 74 0.88 4.97 26.75
N LEU A 75 0.68 5.71 27.83
CA LEU A 75 0.38 7.13 27.82
C LEU A 75 1.46 7.86 28.62
N CYS A 76 1.89 9.02 28.14
CA CYS A 76 2.83 9.88 28.83
C CYS A 76 2.34 11.32 28.73
N ASP A 77 2.37 12.05 29.83
CA ASP A 77 2.07 13.47 29.87
C ASP A 77 2.83 14.09 31.05
N VAL A 78 3.12 15.38 30.96
CA VAL A 78 3.71 16.14 32.07
C VAL A 78 2.69 16.31 33.20
N ASP A 79 1.41 16.42 32.84
CA ASP A 79 0.30 16.50 33.76
C ASP A 79 -0.26 15.11 34.07
N SER A 80 -0.54 14.82 35.34
CA SER A 80 -1.12 13.52 35.73
C SER A 80 -2.63 13.42 35.46
N ASN A 81 -3.33 14.55 35.27
CA ASN A 81 -4.78 14.57 35.05
C ASN A 81 -5.20 13.90 33.72
N PRO A 82 -4.54 14.15 32.58
CA PRO A 82 -4.84 13.47 31.31
C PRO A 82 -4.56 11.95 31.28
N LEU A 83 -3.81 11.43 32.26
CA LEU A 83 -3.44 10.02 32.39
C LEU A 83 -4.45 9.19 33.19
N LYS A 84 -5.43 9.84 33.83
CA LYS A 84 -6.57 9.19 34.49
C LYS A 84 -7.62 8.77 33.46
#